data_AF-A0A3M1CUE5-F1
#
_entry.id   AF-A0A3M1CUE5-F1
#
_cell.length_a   1.000
_cell.length_b   1.000
_cell.length_c   1.000
_cell.angle_alpha   90.00
_cell.angle_beta   90.00
_cell.angle_gamma   90.00
#
_symmetry.space_group_name_H-M   'P 1'
#
loop_
_entity.id
_entity.type
_entity.pdbx_description
1 polymer ?
#
loop_
_entity_poly.entity_id
_entity_poly.type
_entity_poly.pdbx_seq_one_letter_code
_entity_poly.pdbx_strand_id
1 'polypeptide(L)'
;MAVTAGKDYAYARRVSWVFERGVGKALAVATPNNLFVIPYNVVGGSGLTITRTEASIGGFHPTKAVEQLLSDQSTTIAELERALAKWCGEITGSIVTPMSEFKRIVIRTGWFSRGVYLSKKTEGRVHRPGTMVVLRVGKEELSSWQDLFQGDARLVDRFR
;
A
#
# COMPACT_ATOMS: atom_id res chain seq x y z
N MET A 1 -12.14 -19.08 -5.97
CA MET A 1 -12.72 -18.52 -4.73
C MET A 1 -12.52 -17.03 -4.78
N ALA A 2 -13.55 -16.26 -4.41
CA ALA A 2 -13.46 -14.82 -4.30
C ALA A 2 -12.37 -14.42 -3.28
N VAL A 3 -11.65 -13.34 -3.57
CA VAL A 3 -10.69 -12.76 -2.63
C VAL A 3 -11.39 -12.26 -1.36
N THR A 4 -10.80 -12.53 -0.21
CA THR A 4 -11.31 -12.14 1.11
C THR A 4 -10.37 -11.14 1.77
N ALA A 5 -10.89 -9.97 2.15
CA ALA A 5 -10.14 -8.97 2.89
C ALA A 5 -9.69 -9.53 4.25
N GLY A 6 -8.47 -9.21 4.68
CA GLY A 6 -7.86 -9.74 5.90
C GLY A 6 -7.33 -11.17 5.80
N LYS A 7 -7.63 -11.89 4.72
CA LYS A 7 -7.10 -13.24 4.48
C LYS A 7 -6.20 -13.29 3.25
N ASP A 8 -6.72 -12.82 2.13
CA ASP A 8 -6.03 -12.85 0.84
C ASP A 8 -5.39 -11.50 0.50
N TYR A 9 -5.95 -10.40 1.04
CA TYR A 9 -5.41 -9.07 0.84
C TYR A 9 -5.79 -8.10 1.96
N ALA A 10 -5.08 -6.98 2.04
CA ALA A 10 -5.44 -5.80 2.82
C ALA A 10 -5.41 -4.57 1.91
N TYR A 11 -6.40 -3.70 2.05
CA TYR A 11 -6.59 -2.55 1.17
C TYR A 11 -6.61 -1.26 1.98
N ALA A 12 -5.92 -0.25 1.48
CA ALA A 12 -6.01 1.11 1.97
C ALA A 12 -6.33 2.04 0.80
N ARG A 13 -7.56 2.57 0.79
CA ARG A 13 -8.10 3.41 -0.29
C ARG A 13 -7.27 4.66 -0.52
N ARG A 14 -6.70 5.18 0.57
CA ARG A 14 -5.93 6.41 0.58
C ARG A 14 -4.79 6.33 1.55
N VAL A 15 -3.58 6.37 1.00
CA VAL A 15 -2.32 6.54 1.72
C VAL A 15 -1.60 7.78 1.21
N SER A 16 -0.80 8.41 2.06
CA SER A 16 0.10 9.50 1.64
C SER A 16 1.48 8.92 1.45
N TRP A 17 2.14 9.27 0.36
CA TRP A 17 3.43 8.69 0.00
C TRP A 17 4.37 9.74 -0.59
N VAL A 18 5.67 9.55 -0.37
CA VAL A 18 6.74 10.38 -0.95
C VAL A 18 7.32 9.61 -2.14
N PHE A 19 7.03 10.08 -3.34
CA PHE A 19 7.53 9.54 -4.60
C PHE A 19 8.77 10.32 -5.04
N GLU A 20 9.54 9.76 -5.96
CA GLU A 20 10.74 10.44 -6.51
C GLU A 20 10.43 11.83 -7.07
N ARG A 21 9.24 12.03 -7.63
CA ARG A 21 8.80 13.28 -8.26
C ARG A 21 7.99 14.20 -7.35
N GLY A 22 7.79 13.87 -6.08
CA GLY A 22 7.03 14.70 -5.15
C GLY A 22 6.20 13.92 -4.14
N VAL A 23 5.29 14.60 -3.45
CA VAL A 23 4.42 14.01 -2.43
C VAL A 23 3.02 13.86 -2.99
N GLY A 24 2.40 12.72 -2.74
CA GLY A 24 1.12 12.41 -3.34
C GLY A 24 0.22 11.53 -2.48
N LYS A 25 -0.97 11.29 -3.04
CA LYS A 25 -1.91 10.29 -2.60
C LYS A 25 -1.85 9.08 -3.51
N ALA A 26 -1.89 7.93 -2.86
CA ALA A 26 -1.94 6.63 -3.50
C ALA A 26 -3.02 5.79 -2.84
N LEU A 27 -3.35 4.68 -3.48
CA LEU A 27 -3.94 3.53 -2.81
C LEU A 27 -2.84 2.51 -2.54
N ALA A 28 -3.03 1.66 -1.53
CA ALA A 28 -2.15 0.54 -1.26
C ALA A 28 -2.96 -0.75 -1.16
N VAL A 29 -2.46 -1.82 -1.77
CA VAL A 29 -2.97 -3.18 -1.61
C VAL A 29 -1.81 -4.06 -1.18
N ALA A 30 -1.93 -4.74 -0.06
CA ALA A 30 -1.01 -5.80 0.33
C ALA A 30 -1.64 -7.15 0.09
N THR A 31 -0.88 -8.07 -0.48
CA THR A 31 -1.14 -9.52 -0.50
C THR A 31 -0.07 -10.21 0.35
N PRO A 32 -0.18 -11.53 0.61
CA PRO A 32 0.88 -12.26 1.29
C PRO A 32 2.25 -12.13 0.60
N ASN A 33 2.26 -11.95 -0.72
CA ASN A 33 3.49 -11.92 -1.52
C ASN A 33 4.02 -10.52 -1.78
N ASN A 34 3.15 -9.52 -1.98
CA ASN A 34 3.56 -8.21 -2.47
C ASN A 34 2.79 -7.07 -1.81
N LEU A 35 3.46 -5.93 -1.68
CA LEU A 35 2.84 -4.63 -1.46
C LEU A 35 2.79 -3.88 -2.79
N PHE A 36 1.60 -3.47 -3.19
CA PHE A 36 1.34 -2.61 -4.34
C PHE A 36 0.93 -1.23 -3.85
N VAL A 37 1.59 -0.19 -4.34
CA VAL A 37 1.24 1.22 -4.08
C VAL A 37 1.03 1.91 -5.41
N ILE A 38 -0.19 2.38 -5.67
CA ILE A 38 -0.56 3.00 -6.95
C ILE A 38 -0.87 4.49 -6.70
N PRO A 39 -0.04 5.42 -7.18
CA PRO A 39 -0.35 6.84 -7.11
C PRO A 39 -1.55 7.18 -7.98
N TYR A 40 -2.41 8.06 -7.48
CA TYR A 40 -3.50 8.64 -8.27
C TYR A 40 -3.50 10.17 -8.26
N ASN A 41 -2.75 10.78 -7.36
CA ASN A 41 -2.54 12.23 -7.35
C ASN A 41 -1.15 12.52 -6.78
N VAL A 42 -0.23 13.02 -7.60
CA VAL A 42 1.11 13.41 -7.15
C VAL A 42 1.33 14.88 -7.44
N VAL A 43 1.79 15.61 -6.43
CA VAL A 43 2.19 17.01 -6.55
C VAL A 43 3.71 17.07 -6.43
N GLY A 44 4.34 17.48 -7.51
CA GLY A 44 5.78 17.73 -7.60
C GLY A 44 6.05 19.18 -7.96
N GLY A 45 7.29 19.62 -7.80
CA GLY A 45 7.69 20.94 -8.27
C GLY A 45 9.20 21.08 -8.40
N SER A 46 9.61 21.97 -9.31
CA SER A 46 10.98 22.41 -9.50
C SER A 46 10.98 23.93 -9.62
N GLY A 47 11.71 24.63 -8.75
CA GLY A 47 11.68 26.09 -8.68
C GLY A 47 10.28 26.65 -8.39
N LEU A 48 9.75 27.47 -9.30
CA LEU A 48 8.43 28.11 -9.18
C LEU A 48 7.28 27.32 -9.83
N THR A 49 7.57 26.17 -10.46
CA THR A 49 6.56 25.38 -11.17
C THR A 49 6.06 24.24 -10.29
N ILE A 50 4.74 24.16 -10.13
CA ILE A 50 4.05 23.04 -9.46
C ILE A 50 3.39 22.18 -10.55
N THR A 51 3.72 20.89 -10.58
CA THR A 51 3.12 19.90 -11.46
C THR A 51 2.22 18.97 -10.66
N ARG A 52 0.96 18.86 -11.08
CA ARG A 52 -0.01 17.90 -10.53
C ARG A 52 -0.26 16.81 -11.57
N THR A 53 0.00 15.57 -11.19
CA THR A 53 -0.26 14.40 -12.03
C THR A 53 -1.42 13.62 -11.46
N GLU A 54 -2.46 13.39 -12.27
CA GLU A 54 -3.59 12.53 -11.93
C GLU A 54 -3.57 11.27 -12.80
N ALA A 55 -3.63 10.11 -12.16
CA ALA A 55 -3.61 8.83 -12.86
C ALA A 55 -5.04 8.27 -13.02
N SER A 56 -5.24 7.45 -14.04
CA SER A 56 -6.48 6.71 -14.26
C SER A 56 -6.18 5.28 -14.74
N ILE A 57 -7.12 4.37 -14.49
CA ILE A 57 -7.08 2.98 -14.93
C ILE A 57 -8.36 2.73 -15.71
N GLY A 58 -8.26 2.43 -17.01
CA GLY A 58 -9.44 2.22 -17.86
C GLY A 58 -10.43 3.39 -17.86
N GLY A 59 -9.94 4.63 -17.70
CA GLY A 59 -10.78 5.84 -17.60
C GLY A 59 -11.37 6.11 -16.20
N PHE A 60 -11.15 5.23 -15.23
CA PHE A 60 -11.61 5.40 -13.85
C PHE A 60 -10.49 5.90 -12.93
N HIS A 61 -10.87 6.55 -11.83
CA HIS A 61 -9.96 6.82 -10.73
C HIS A 61 -9.41 5.48 -10.19
N PRO A 62 -8.09 5.33 -9.94
CA PRO A 62 -7.47 4.04 -9.60
C PRO A 62 -8.15 3.32 -8.43
N THR A 63 -8.54 4.06 -7.39
CA THR A 63 -9.36 3.57 -6.28
C THR A 63 -10.65 2.86 -6.72
N LYS A 64 -11.40 3.43 -7.67
CA LYS A 64 -12.64 2.82 -8.16
C LYS A 64 -12.37 1.57 -8.98
N ALA A 65 -11.31 1.57 -9.79
CA ALA A 65 -10.92 0.40 -10.58
C ALA A 65 -10.53 -0.78 -9.67
N VAL A 66 -9.76 -0.52 -8.62
CA VAL A 66 -9.42 -1.53 -7.60
C VAL A 66 -10.66 -1.99 -6.85
N GLU A 67 -11.54 -1.07 -6.41
CA GLU A 67 -12.80 -1.43 -5.73
C GLU A 67 -13.70 -2.30 -6.60
N GLN A 68 -13.81 -2.01 -7.90
CA GLN A 68 -14.55 -2.85 -8.85
C GLN A 68 -13.97 -4.26 -8.94
N LEU A 69 -12.64 -4.37 -9.09
CA LEU A 69 -11.96 -5.67 -9.14
C LEU A 69 -12.16 -6.48 -7.85
N LEU A 70 -12.06 -5.82 -6.69
CA LEU A 70 -12.27 -6.45 -5.38
C LEU A 70 -13.73 -6.83 -5.12
N SER A 71 -14.69 -6.15 -5.76
CA SER A 71 -16.12 -6.47 -5.65
C SER A 71 -16.57 -7.63 -6.53
N ASP A 72 -15.77 -8.01 -7.53
CA ASP A 72 -16.07 -9.12 -8.42
C ASP A 72 -15.83 -10.45 -7.70
N GLN A 73 -16.91 -11.22 -7.52
CA GLN A 73 -16.90 -12.51 -6.82
C GLN A 73 -16.15 -13.61 -7.57
N SER A 74 -15.87 -13.41 -8.86
CA SER A 74 -15.05 -14.33 -9.65
C SER A 74 -13.56 -14.11 -9.45
N THR A 75 -13.15 -12.93 -8.96
CA THR A 75 -11.74 -12.54 -8.80
C THR A 75 -11.01 -13.44 -7.83
N THR A 76 -9.98 -14.10 -8.34
CA THR A 76 -9.01 -14.88 -7.55
C THR A 76 -7.82 -14.01 -7.12
N ILE A 77 -7.07 -14.48 -6.11
CA ILE A 77 -5.85 -13.78 -5.66
C ILE A 77 -4.81 -13.64 -6.78
N ALA A 78 -4.67 -14.65 -7.64
CA ALA A 78 -3.75 -14.61 -8.77
C ALA A 78 -4.16 -13.57 -9.83
N GLU A 79 -5.46 -13.42 -10.09
CA GLU A 79 -5.99 -12.38 -10.99
C GLU A 79 -5.84 -10.99 -10.38
N LEU A 80 -6.08 -10.86 -9.07
CA LEU A 80 -5.85 -9.62 -8.34
C LEU A 80 -4.38 -9.19 -8.46
N GLU A 81 -3.43 -10.07 -8.12
CA GLU A 81 -2.00 -9.77 -8.22
C GLU A 81 -1.58 -9.45 -9.66
N ARG A 82 -2.09 -10.18 -10.64
CA ARG A 82 -1.80 -9.93 -12.07
C ARG A 82 -2.33 -8.57 -12.52
N ALA A 83 -3.55 -8.21 -12.15
CA ALA A 83 -4.15 -6.92 -12.49
C ALA A 83 -3.40 -5.76 -11.82
N LEU A 84 -3.08 -5.88 -10.52
CA LEU A 84 -2.31 -4.88 -9.80
C LEU A 84 -0.90 -4.72 -10.37
N ALA A 85 -0.21 -5.82 -10.67
CA ALA A 85 1.12 -5.77 -11.30
C ALA A 85 1.06 -5.09 -12.68
N LYS A 86 0.04 -5.39 -13.48
CA LYS A 86 -0.19 -4.74 -14.77
C LYS A 86 -0.39 -3.22 -14.59
N TRP A 87 -1.29 -2.80 -13.71
CA TRP A 87 -1.55 -1.38 -13.46
C TRP A 87 -0.34 -0.63 -12.89
N CYS A 88 0.44 -1.28 -12.02
CA CYS A 88 1.70 -0.72 -11.53
C CYS A 88 2.73 -0.54 -12.65
N GLY A 89 2.73 -1.40 -13.67
CA GLY A 89 3.60 -1.24 -14.86
C GLY A 89 3.16 -0.09 -15.78
N GLU A 90 1.86 0.24 -15.78
CA GLU A 90 1.30 1.31 -16.62
C GLU A 90 1.37 2.69 -15.94
N ILE A 91 1.19 2.75 -14.62
CA ILE A 91 1.15 4.01 -13.86
C ILE A 91 2.54 4.38 -13.36
N THR A 92 3.07 5.50 -13.87
CA THR A 92 4.35 6.05 -13.45
C THR A 92 4.38 6.36 -11.96
N GLY A 93 5.44 5.90 -11.28
CA GLY A 93 5.62 6.10 -9.83
C GLY A 93 4.91 5.07 -8.96
N SER A 94 4.25 4.08 -9.54
CA SER A 94 3.76 2.91 -8.79
C SER A 94 4.91 2.11 -8.21
N ILE A 95 4.67 1.48 -7.07
CA ILE A 95 5.66 0.70 -6.35
C ILE A 95 5.10 -0.71 -6.18
N VAL A 96 5.91 -1.70 -6.55
CA VAL A 96 5.70 -3.10 -6.21
C VAL A 96 6.88 -3.51 -5.35
N THR A 97 6.60 -4.00 -4.14
CA THR A 97 7.64 -4.47 -3.23
C THR A 97 7.28 -5.85 -2.73
N PRO A 98 8.12 -6.87 -2.98
CA PRO A 98 7.94 -8.19 -2.39
C PRO A 98 7.86 -8.08 -0.88
N MET A 99 6.87 -8.73 -0.28
CA MET A 99 6.69 -8.73 1.16
C MET A 99 7.96 -9.26 1.85
N SER A 100 8.65 -10.22 1.25
CA SER A 100 9.91 -10.78 1.73
C SER A 100 11.03 -9.75 1.97
N GLU A 101 10.95 -8.56 1.36
CA GLU A 101 11.91 -7.46 1.61
C GLU A 101 11.68 -6.76 2.95
N PHE A 102 10.49 -6.90 3.56
CA PHE A 102 10.21 -6.30 4.85
C PHE A 102 10.72 -7.19 5.99
N LYS A 103 11.45 -6.57 6.92
CA LYS A 103 11.94 -7.17 8.16
C LYS A 103 10.89 -7.13 9.26
N ARG A 104 10.09 -6.06 9.30
CA ARG A 104 9.16 -5.77 10.40
C ARG A 104 7.92 -5.10 9.88
N ILE A 105 6.78 -5.52 10.44
CA ILE A 105 5.46 -4.93 10.26
C ILE A 105 5.02 -4.42 11.63
N VAL A 106 4.66 -3.15 11.74
CA VAL A 106 4.07 -2.58 12.96
C VAL A 106 2.75 -1.95 12.58
N ILE A 107 1.67 -2.36 13.25
CA ILE A 107 0.36 -1.75 13.08
C ILE A 107 0.12 -0.91 14.33
N ARG A 108 -0.11 0.40 14.16
CA ARG A 108 -0.38 1.30 15.29
C ARG A 108 -1.82 1.79 15.26
N THR A 109 -2.46 1.69 16.42
CA THR A 109 -3.82 2.14 16.72
C THR A 109 -3.80 3.20 17.82
N GLY A 110 -3.15 4.34 17.59
CA GLY A 110 -3.11 5.43 18.57
C GLY A 110 -4.35 6.34 18.53
N TRP A 111 -4.52 7.16 19.57
CA TRP A 111 -5.52 8.23 19.62
C TRP A 111 -5.25 9.34 18.58
N PHE A 112 -3.98 9.65 18.31
CA PHE A 112 -3.58 10.71 17.38
C PHE A 112 -3.05 10.22 16.03
N SER A 113 -2.69 8.94 15.90
CA SER A 113 -2.20 8.37 14.64
C SER A 113 -2.54 6.89 14.51
N ARG A 114 -3.01 6.51 13.31
CA ARG A 114 -3.25 5.12 12.91
C ARG A 114 -2.51 4.84 11.62
N GLY A 115 -1.90 3.67 11.52
CA GLY A 115 -1.21 3.30 10.29
C GLY A 115 -0.45 2.00 10.38
N VAL A 116 -0.04 1.54 9.20
CA VAL A 116 0.79 0.36 9.01
C VAL A 116 2.20 0.82 8.64
N TYR A 117 3.18 0.30 9.36
CA TYR A 117 4.58 0.67 9.25
C TYR A 117 5.36 -0.57 8.81
N LEU A 118 5.89 -0.55 7.58
CA LEU A 118 6.67 -1.64 7.01
C LEU A 118 8.14 -1.22 6.93
N SER A 119 9.04 -1.97 7.57
CA SER A 119 10.48 -1.66 7.57
C SER A 119 11.22 -2.61 6.63
N LYS A 120 11.94 -2.08 5.63
CA LYS A 120 12.76 -2.88 4.69
C LYS A 120 14.00 -3.48 5.35
N LYS A 121 14.47 -4.63 4.86
CA LYS A 121 15.68 -5.35 5.32
C LYS A 121 16.98 -4.61 4.95
N THR A 122 17.03 -4.04 3.75
CA THR A 122 18.26 -3.56 3.09
C THR A 122 18.62 -2.10 3.36
N GLU A 123 17.71 -1.28 3.90
CA GLU A 123 17.91 0.17 4.03
C GLU A 123 18.14 0.65 5.48
N GLY A 124 18.42 -0.24 6.43
CA GLY A 124 18.69 0.11 7.82
C GLY A 124 20.17 0.05 8.19
N ARG A 125 20.86 1.20 8.24
CA ARG A 125 22.05 1.30 9.10
C ARG A 125 21.59 1.10 10.55
N VAL A 126 22.40 0.42 11.35
CA VAL A 126 22.16 -0.06 12.73
C VAL A 126 21.61 1.00 13.72
N HIS A 127 21.62 2.29 13.38
CA HIS A 127 21.04 3.39 14.18
C HIS A 127 20.10 4.35 13.44
N ARG A 128 19.61 4.00 12.24
CA ARG A 128 18.51 4.73 11.57
C ARG A 128 17.45 3.71 11.17
N PRO A 129 16.17 3.92 11.53
CA PRO A 129 15.12 3.02 11.09
C PRO A 129 15.19 2.95 9.57
N GLY A 130 15.47 1.76 9.02
CA GLY A 130 15.47 1.56 7.58
C GLY A 130 14.14 2.04 7.01
N THR A 131 14.15 2.53 5.77
CA THR A 131 13.03 3.26 5.14
C THR A 131 11.69 2.70 5.60
N MET A 132 11.08 3.43 6.53
CA MET A 132 9.85 3.02 7.16
C MET A 132 8.73 3.49 6.25
N VAL A 133 8.14 2.55 5.55
CA VAL A 133 6.94 2.80 4.75
C VAL A 133 5.79 3.02 5.71
N VAL A 134 5.26 4.24 5.76
CA VAL A 134 4.13 4.61 6.62
C VAL A 134 2.87 4.73 5.78
N LEU A 135 1.99 3.74 5.90
CA LEU A 135 0.65 3.79 5.34
C LEU A 135 -0.27 4.38 6.41
N ARG A 136 -0.74 5.62 6.22
CA ARG A 136 -1.84 6.15 7.03
C ARG A 136 -3.15 5.58 6.50
N VAL A 137 -3.72 4.63 7.24
CA VAL A 137 -4.87 3.81 6.82
C VAL A 137 -6.13 4.25 7.59
N GLY A 138 -7.30 4.16 6.96
CA GLY A 138 -8.58 4.43 7.61
C GLY A 138 -8.87 3.45 8.76
N LYS A 139 -9.76 3.82 9.70
CA LYS A 139 -10.11 2.95 10.84
C LYS A 139 -10.69 1.61 10.39
N GLU A 140 -11.59 1.65 9.41
CA GLU A 140 -12.32 0.48 8.87
C GLU A 140 -11.41 -0.43 8.04
N GLU A 141 -10.36 0.13 7.46
CA GLU A 141 -9.40 -0.60 6.64
C GLU A 141 -8.35 -1.31 7.50
N LEU A 142 -7.99 -0.74 8.65
CA LEU A 142 -6.90 -1.22 9.49
C LEU A 142 -7.11 -2.64 10.04
N SER A 143 -8.36 -3.05 10.26
CA SER A 143 -8.67 -4.43 10.68
C SER A 143 -8.21 -5.44 9.64
N SER A 144 -8.47 -5.19 8.34
CA SER A 144 -7.99 -6.07 7.27
C SER A 144 -6.46 -6.18 7.22
N TRP A 145 -5.74 -5.11 7.57
CA TRP A 145 -4.28 -5.15 7.69
C TRP A 145 -3.81 -5.96 8.89
N GLN A 146 -4.54 -5.87 10.00
CA GLN A 146 -4.25 -6.64 11.21
C GLN A 146 -4.51 -8.14 10.99
N ASP A 147 -5.62 -8.47 10.37
CA ASP A 147 -6.02 -9.84 10.06
C ASP A 147 -5.05 -10.47 9.05
N LEU A 148 -4.67 -9.74 7.99
CA LEU A 148 -3.76 -10.26 6.95
C LEU A 148 -2.40 -10.66 7.53
N PHE A 149 -1.90 -9.92 8.52
CA PHE A 149 -0.62 -10.18 9.15
C PHE A 149 -0.75 -10.94 10.47
N GLN A 150 -1.94 -11.42 10.82
CA GLN A 150 -2.14 -12.24 11.99
C GLN A 150 -1.36 -13.57 11.83
N GLY A 151 -0.39 -13.80 12.72
CA GLY A 151 0.50 -14.97 12.64
C GLY A 151 1.76 -14.76 11.79
N ASP A 152 1.95 -13.58 11.19
CA ASP A 152 3.20 -13.24 10.51
C ASP A 152 4.31 -12.99 11.54
N ALA A 153 5.41 -13.74 11.45
CA ALA A 153 6.55 -13.60 12.37
C ALA A 153 7.21 -12.20 12.34
N ARG A 154 6.94 -11.39 11.31
CA ARG A 154 7.43 -10.01 11.18
C ARG A 154 6.52 -9.01 11.90
N LEU A 155 5.30 -9.38 12.27
CA LEU A 155 4.38 -8.52 13.00
C LEU A 155 4.92 -8.31 14.42
N VAL A 156 5.30 -7.07 14.73
CA VAL A 156 5.79 -6.70 16.05
C VAL A 156 4.70 -5.96 16.78
N ASP A 157 4.15 -6.62 17.80
CA ASP A 157 3.23 -6.00 18.72
C ASP A 157 4.00 -5.03 19.60
N ARG A 158 3.69 -3.72 19.51
CA ARG A 158 4.35 -2.67 20.30
C ARG A 158 3.48 -2.16 21.44
N PHE A 159 2.37 -2.85 21.74
CA PHE A 159 1.46 -2.49 22.84
C PHE A 159 1.34 -3.61 23.89
N ARG A 160 2.47 -4.20 24.27
CA ARG A 160 2.66 -4.76 25.62
C ARG A 160 3.60 -3.87 26.40
#